data_AF-A0A969H181-F1
#
_entry.id   AF-A0A969H181-F1
#
_cell.length_a   1.000
_cell.length_b   1.000
_cell.length_c   1.000
_cell.angle_alpha   90.00
_cell.angle_beta   90.00
_cell.angle_gamma   90.00
#
_symmetry.space_group_name_H-M   'P 1'
#
loop_
_entity.id
_entity.type
_entity.pdbx_description
1 polymer ?
#
loop_
_entity_poly.entity_id
_entity_poly.type
_entity_poly.pdbx_seq_one_letter_code
_entity_poly.pdbx_strand_id
1 'polypeptide(L)'
;EKRFYQGVLQIAVALHHLGNHNWRGAVILLGEGINRLRYYQPAYAEVDVSKLLNQAADMLEVLQQIGAERVSELVQLEGGDRLTSTSSLEIPVILKVEEGA
;
A
#
# COMPACT_ATOMS: atom_id res chain seq x y z
N GLU A 1 -7.64 14.82 12.17
CA GLU A 1 -7.33 13.48 12.71
C GLU A 1 -8.19 12.36 12.11
N LYS A 2 -9.54 12.41 12.16
CA LYS A 2 -10.43 11.37 11.56
C LYS A 2 -10.07 11.00 10.11
N ARG A 3 -9.73 12.00 9.27
CA ARG A 3 -9.33 11.79 7.87
C ARG A 3 -8.02 11.02 7.73
N PHE A 4 -7.06 11.25 8.62
CA PHE A 4 -5.78 10.51 8.65
C PHE A 4 -6.02 9.04 8.96
N TYR A 5 -6.71 8.74 10.06
CA TYR A 5 -7.00 7.36 10.45
C TYR A 5 -7.84 6.63 9.41
N GLN A 6 -8.78 7.32 8.76
CA GLN A 6 -9.50 6.75 7.61
C GLN A 6 -8.57 6.44 6.44
N GLY A 7 -7.59 7.30 6.14
CA GLY A 7 -6.59 7.04 5.11
C GLY A 7 -5.74 5.81 5.42
N VAL A 8 -5.21 5.70 6.64
CA VAL A 8 -4.44 4.53 7.09
C VAL A 8 -5.27 3.25 7.03
N LEU A 9 -6.52 3.30 7.52
CA LEU A 9 -7.45 2.18 7.46
C LEU A 9 -7.73 1.76 6.01
N GLN A 10 -7.88 2.71 5.09
CA GLN A 10 -8.09 2.39 3.67
C GLN A 10 -6.91 1.66 3.06
N ILE A 11 -5.66 2.06 3.36
CA ILE A 11 -4.47 1.32 2.92
C ILE A 11 -4.49 -0.11 3.47
N ALA A 12 -4.76 -0.30 4.77
CA ALA A 12 -4.83 -1.62 5.39
C ALA A 12 -5.94 -2.51 4.79
N VAL A 13 -7.12 -1.94 4.57
CA VAL A 13 -8.25 -2.68 3.97
C VAL A 13 -7.98 -2.98 2.49
N ALA A 14 -7.24 -2.13 1.78
CA ALA A 14 -6.81 -2.41 0.42
C ALA A 14 -5.92 -3.66 0.34
N LEU A 15 -4.97 -3.81 1.29
CA LEU A 15 -4.12 -5.00 1.40
C LEU A 15 -4.95 -6.26 1.74
N HIS A 16 -5.97 -6.13 2.59
CA HIS A 16 -6.91 -7.22 2.84
C HIS A 16 -7.67 -7.64 1.58
N HIS A 17 -8.13 -6.69 0.76
CA HIS A 17 -8.74 -7.00 -0.54
C HIS A 17 -7.76 -7.67 -1.48
N LEU A 18 -6.51 -7.21 -1.52
CA LEU A 18 -5.45 -7.81 -2.33
C LEU A 18 -5.24 -9.27 -1.96
N GLY A 19 -5.06 -9.59 -0.68
CA GLY A 19 -4.90 -10.97 -0.19
C GLY A 19 -6.10 -11.89 -0.49
N ASN A 20 -7.29 -11.32 -0.69
CA ASN A 20 -8.48 -12.04 -1.13
C ASN A 20 -8.65 -12.09 -2.66
N HIS A 21 -7.60 -11.75 -3.42
CA HIS A 21 -7.62 -11.64 -4.89
C HIS A 21 -8.64 -10.63 -5.43
N ASN A 22 -9.09 -9.69 -4.61
CA ASN A 22 -10.02 -8.65 -4.99
C ASN A 22 -9.26 -7.40 -5.47
N TRP A 23 -8.76 -7.48 -6.70
CA TRP A 23 -8.01 -6.40 -7.36
C TRP A 23 -8.74 -5.06 -7.33
N ARG A 24 -10.03 -5.05 -7.67
CA ARG A 24 -10.82 -3.82 -7.76
C ARG A 24 -10.91 -3.12 -6.41
N GLY A 25 -11.16 -3.87 -5.34
CA GLY A 25 -11.19 -3.33 -3.98
C GLY A 25 -9.84 -2.77 -3.56
N ALA A 26 -8.74 -3.47 -3.87
CA ALA A 26 -7.39 -3.04 -3.57
C ALA A 26 -7.04 -1.71 -4.27
N VAL A 27 -7.23 -1.63 -5.60
CA VAL A 27 -6.91 -0.43 -6.39
C VAL A 27 -7.72 0.79 -5.94
N ILE A 28 -9.03 0.63 -5.69
CA ILE A 28 -9.88 1.74 -5.25
C ILE A 28 -9.42 2.27 -3.88
N LEU A 29 -9.22 1.38 -2.91
CA LEU A 29 -8.90 1.79 -1.55
C LEU A 29 -7.46 2.31 -1.41
N LEU A 30 -6.50 1.79 -2.17
CA LEU A 30 -5.16 2.38 -2.25
C LEU A 30 -5.23 3.82 -2.76
N GLY A 31 -5.92 4.06 -3.88
CA GLY A 31 -6.06 5.40 -4.46
C GLY A 31 -6.75 6.39 -3.50
N GLU A 32 -7.85 5.97 -2.86
CA GLU A 32 -8.54 6.81 -1.86
C GLU A 32 -7.67 7.09 -0.63
N GLY A 33 -7.01 6.05 -0.08
CA GLY A 33 -6.14 6.16 1.07
C GLY A 33 -4.98 7.13 0.81
N ILE A 34 -4.31 6.98 -0.34
CA ILE A 34 -3.23 7.89 -0.80
C ILE A 34 -3.75 9.34 -0.86
N ASN A 35 -4.90 9.57 -1.49
CA ASN A 35 -5.46 10.92 -1.62
C ASN A 35 -5.82 11.53 -0.26
N ARG A 36 -6.27 10.72 0.71
CA ARG A 36 -6.52 11.21 2.07
C ARG A 36 -5.25 11.56 2.81
N LEU A 37 -4.21 10.75 2.66
CA LEU A 37 -2.95 10.85 3.40
C LEU A 37 -1.99 11.92 2.85
N ARG A 38 -2.11 12.31 1.57
CA ARG A 38 -1.26 13.34 0.93
C ARG A 38 -1.10 14.64 1.74
N TYR A 39 -2.15 15.10 2.41
CA TYR A 39 -2.11 16.33 3.22
C TYR A 39 -1.26 16.20 4.50
N TYR A 40 -0.93 14.99 4.92
CA TYR A 40 -0.22 14.69 6.17
C TYR A 40 1.29 14.44 5.98
N GLN A 41 1.82 14.67 4.78
CA GLN A 41 3.27 14.63 4.54
C GLN A 41 4.00 15.79 5.22
N PRO A 42 5.30 15.63 5.55
CA PRO A 42 6.06 14.38 5.44
C PRO A 42 5.76 13.39 6.56
N ALA A 43 5.24 13.87 7.69
CA ALA A 43 4.96 13.05 8.86
C ALA A 43 3.75 13.57 9.66
N TYR A 44 3.04 12.65 10.31
CA TYR A 44 1.92 12.95 11.20
C TYR A 44 1.71 11.83 12.21
N ALA A 45 1.44 12.18 13.47
CA ALA A 45 1.22 11.20 14.55
C ALA A 45 2.36 10.16 14.65
N GLU A 46 3.62 10.63 14.61
CA GLU A 46 4.86 9.83 14.57
C GLU A 46 5.05 8.97 13.32
N VAL A 47 4.11 8.94 12.38
CA VAL A 47 4.21 8.15 11.15
C VAL A 47 4.99 8.92 10.09
N ASP A 48 5.95 8.26 9.44
CA ASP A 48 6.53 8.71 8.17
C ASP A 48 5.49 8.50 7.04
N VAL A 49 4.70 9.55 6.82
CA VAL A 49 3.61 9.53 5.83
C VAL A 49 4.16 9.54 4.41
N SER A 50 5.30 10.19 4.17
CA SER A 50 5.93 10.19 2.86
C SER A 50 6.33 8.78 2.43
N LYS A 51 6.98 8.03 3.31
CA LYS A 51 7.40 6.65 3.00
C LYS A 51 6.20 5.73 2.79
N LEU A 52 5.19 5.83 3.64
CA LEU A 52 3.94 5.07 3.47
C LEU A 52 3.25 5.38 2.13
N LEU A 53 3.23 6.65 1.72
CA LEU A 53 2.61 7.06 0.46
C LEU A 53 3.39 6.58 -0.76
N ASN A 54 4.73 6.60 -0.71
CA ASN A 54 5.56 6.10 -1.81
C ASN A 54 5.32 4.59 -2.01
N GLN A 55 5.39 3.80 -0.94
CA GLN A 55 5.12 2.36 -1.00
C GLN A 55 3.70 2.06 -1.50
N ALA A 56 2.69 2.81 -1.03
CA ALA A 56 1.32 2.63 -1.49
C ALA A 56 1.13 3.02 -2.96
N ALA A 57 1.82 4.06 -3.44
CA ALA A 57 1.77 4.49 -4.83
C ALA A 57 2.46 3.47 -5.76
N ASP A 58 3.63 2.97 -5.39
CA ASP A 58 4.37 1.95 -6.15
C ASP A 58 3.53 0.67 -6.28
N MET A 59 2.91 0.22 -5.18
CA MET A 59 2.01 -0.92 -5.22
C MET A 59 0.78 -0.67 -6.10
N LEU A 60 0.17 0.51 -6.01
CA LEU A 60 -0.98 0.88 -6.84
C LEU A 60 -0.62 0.86 -8.33
N GLU A 61 0.56 1.37 -8.69
CA GLU A 61 1.06 1.34 -10.07
C GLU A 61 1.21 -0.09 -10.58
N VAL A 62 1.85 -0.98 -9.81
CA VAL A 62 2.01 -2.38 -10.19
C VAL A 62 0.65 -3.07 -10.34
N LEU A 63 -0.27 -2.87 -9.40
CA LEU A 63 -1.62 -3.44 -9.49
C LEU A 63 -2.36 -2.96 -10.75
N GLN A 64 -2.24 -1.68 -11.10
CA GLN A 64 -2.85 -1.14 -12.32
C GLN A 64 -2.21 -1.71 -13.59
N GLN A 65 -0.90 -1.97 -13.59
CA GLN A 65 -0.18 -2.54 -14.73
C GLN A 65 -0.51 -4.02 -14.96
N ILE A 66 -0.61 -4.83 -13.89
CA ILE A 66 -0.90 -6.27 -14.03
C ILE A 66 -2.37 -6.56 -14.37
N GLY A 67 -3.28 -5.66 -13.99
CA GLY A 67 -4.72 -5.83 -14.18
C GLY A 67 -5.36 -6.87 -13.25
N ALA A 68 -6.68 -7.00 -13.36
CA ALA A 68 -7.47 -7.91 -12.51
C ALA A 68 -7.16 -9.39 -12.79
N GLU A 69 -6.78 -9.69 -14.02
CA GLU A 69 -6.58 -11.03 -14.55
C GLU A 69 -5.37 -11.73 -13.92
N ARG A 70 -4.37 -10.95 -13.47
CA ARG A 70 -3.08 -11.45 -12.98
C ARG A 70 -2.84 -11.21 -11.50
N VAL A 71 -3.83 -10.67 -10.77
CA VAL A 71 -3.69 -10.39 -9.33
C VAL A 71 -3.39 -11.66 -8.51
N SER A 72 -3.92 -12.81 -8.94
CA SER A 72 -3.67 -14.10 -8.27
C SER A 72 -2.23 -14.58 -8.39
N GLU A 73 -1.53 -14.22 -9.47
CA GLU A 73 -0.11 -14.54 -9.63
C GLU A 73 0.73 -13.76 -8.63
N LEU A 74 0.34 -12.51 -8.32
CA LEU A 74 1.04 -11.66 -7.36
C LEU A 74 0.90 -12.18 -5.92
N VAL A 75 -0.32 -12.56 -5.52
CA VAL A 75 -0.61 -12.98 -4.14
C VAL A 75 -0.08 -14.38 -3.83
N GLN A 76 -0.09 -15.30 -4.81
CA GLN A 76 0.42 -16.67 -4.61
C GLN A 76 1.92 -16.72 -4.31
N LEU A 77 2.68 -15.72 -4.74
CA LEU A 77 4.13 -15.61 -4.46
C LEU A 77 4.43 -15.24 -3.00
N GLU A 78 3.44 -14.81 -2.21
CA GLU A 78 3.63 -14.49 -0.79
C GLU A 78 3.40 -15.69 0.15
N GLY A 79 2.87 -16.81 -0.39
CA GLY A 79 2.59 -18.05 0.36
C GLY A 79 3.77 -19.03 0.49
N GLY A 80 4.91 -18.75 -0.14
CA GLY A 80 6.09 -19.61 -0.09
C GLY A 80 7.28 -18.98 -0.82
N ASP A 81 8.30 -18.63 -0.03
CA ASP A 81 9.68 -18.30 -0.41
C ASP A 81 9.90 -17.39 -1.66
N ARG A 82 10.25 -16.13 -1.36
CA ARG A 82 11.00 -15.17 -2.22
C ARG A 82 10.43 -14.87 -3.61
N LEU A 83 9.94 -13.63 -3.74
CA LEU A 83 9.76 -12.90 -5.00
C LEU A 83 11.02 -13.00 -5.89
N THR A 84 11.03 -13.89 -6.87
CA THR A 84 12.06 -13.93 -7.92
C THR A 84 11.56 -13.22 -9.17
N SER A 85 12.20 -12.08 -9.47
CA SER A 85 12.49 -11.56 -10.81
C SER A 85 11.52 -10.60 -11.52
N THR A 86 10.46 -10.10 -10.88
CA THR A 86 9.82 -8.83 -11.30
C THR A 86 9.66 -7.93 -10.08
N SER A 87 10.49 -6.88 -10.02
CA SER A 87 10.47 -5.74 -9.07
C SER A 87 9.85 -6.03 -7.71
N SER A 88 10.69 -6.13 -6.68
CA SER A 88 10.32 -6.26 -5.27
C SER A 88 9.20 -5.28 -4.87
N LEU A 89 7.95 -5.74 -4.94
CA LEU A 89 6.78 -4.99 -4.54
C LEU A 89 6.84 -4.86 -3.01
N GLU A 90 7.12 -3.66 -2.52
CA GLU A 90 7.12 -3.42 -1.07
C GLU A 90 5.69 -3.27 -0.58
N ILE A 91 5.36 -3.99 0.49
CA ILE A 91 4.08 -3.81 1.19
C ILE A 91 4.13 -2.46 1.93
N PRO A 92 3.11 -1.59 1.80
CA PRO A 92 3.02 -0.34 2.56
C PRO A 92 3.05 -0.62 4.06
N VAL A 93 4.05 -0.06 4.74
CA VAL A 93 4.24 -0.24 6.18
C VAL A 93 4.19 1.08 6.92
N ILE A 94 3.58 1.06 8.10
CA ILE A 94 3.61 2.22 9.01
C ILE A 94 4.97 2.22 9.69
N LEU A 95 5.79 3.20 9.33
CA LEU A 95 7.09 3.42 9.95
C LEU A 95 7.02 4.65 10.82
N LYS A 96 7.72 4.62 11.95
CA LYS A 96 7.94 5.82 12.73
C LYS A 96 8.94 6.73 12.01
N VAL A 97 8.77 8.04 12.16
CA VAL A 97 9.81 8.99 11.77
C VAL A 97 11.09 8.62 12.52
N GLU A 98 12.21 8.52 11.81
CA GLU A 98 13.51 8.34 12.47
C GLU A 98 13.82 9.60 13.28
N GLU A 99 13.85 9.48 14.61
CA GLU A 99 14.48 10.50 15.44
C GLU A 99 15.97 10.51 15.08
N GLY A 100 16.49 11.69 14.75
CA GLY A 100 17.77 11.86 14.06
C GLY A 100 18.93 11.02 14.59
N ALA A 101 19.68 10.44 13.65
CA ALA A 101 21.06 10.02 13.82
C ALA A 101 21.99 11.23 14.05
#